data_AF-A0A8T4DE46-F1
#
_entry.id   AF-A0A8T4DE46-F1
#
_cell.length_a   1.000
_cell.length_b   1.000
_cell.length_c   1.000
_cell.angle_alpha   90.00
_cell.angle_beta   90.00
_cell.angle_gamma   90.00
#
_symmetry.space_group_name_H-M   'P 1'
#
loop_
_entity.id
_entity.type
_entity.pdbx_description
1 polymer ?
#
loop_
_entity_poly.entity_id
_entity_poly.type
_entity_poly.pdbx_seq_one_letter_code
_entity_poly.pdbx_strand_id
1 'polypeptide(L)'
;MRRREILLMRMIRACERRNEEYFVLDTGQQHYLCTMDRVFVERLGLPEARYNLDIGSGTHGEQTGKNLSGVEKILLKERPDVVLVEGDTNTQPLN
;
A
#
# COMPACT_ATOMS: atom_id res chain seq x y z
N MET A 1 5.47 -15.17 7.05
CA MET A 1 5.30 -14.34 5.84
C MET A 1 3.90 -14.58 5.32
N ARG A 2 3.10 -13.52 5.20
CA ARG A 2 1.73 -13.69 4.68
C ARG A 2 1.81 -13.73 3.16
N ARG A 3 0.99 -14.57 2.53
CA ARG A 3 0.99 -14.82 1.06
C ARG A 3 0.95 -13.54 0.21
N ARG A 4 0.39 -12.48 0.77
CA ARG A 4 0.17 -11.18 0.14
C ARG A 4 1.44 -10.33 -0.04
N GLU A 5 2.28 -10.25 1.00
CA GLU A 5 3.59 -9.56 0.96
C GLU A 5 4.50 -10.18 -0.12
N ILE A 6 4.37 -11.49 -0.33
CA ILE A 6 5.08 -12.23 -1.38
C ILE A 6 4.68 -11.76 -2.78
N LEU A 7 3.39 -11.50 -3.01
CA LEU A 7 2.92 -11.07 -4.32
C LEU A 7 3.44 -9.67 -4.65
N LEU A 8 3.33 -8.73 -3.70
CA LEU A 8 3.84 -7.37 -3.87
C LEU A 8 5.34 -7.35 -4.15
N MET A 9 6.13 -8.10 -3.35
CA MET A 9 7.57 -8.26 -3.60
C MET A 9 7.87 -8.81 -5.00
N ARG A 10 7.13 -9.83 -5.45
CA ARG A 10 7.34 -10.44 -6.77
C ARG A 10 7.06 -9.44 -7.89
N MET A 11 6.07 -8.58 -7.72
CA MET A 11 5.73 -7.54 -8.70
C MET A 11 6.79 -6.45 -8.73
N ILE A 12 7.21 -5.94 -7.56
CA ILE A 12 8.31 -4.97 -7.44
C ILE A 12 9.57 -5.49 -8.12
N ARG A 13 10.01 -6.71 -7.78
CA ARG A 13 11.18 -7.34 -8.42
C ARG A 13 10.99 -7.61 -9.91
N ALA A 14 9.76 -7.76 -10.39
CA ALA A 14 9.49 -7.91 -11.81
C ALA A 14 9.65 -6.57 -12.54
N CYS A 15 9.16 -5.47 -11.96
CA CYS A 15 9.38 -4.12 -12.49
C CYS A 15 10.87 -3.76 -12.50
N GLU A 16 11.58 -3.99 -11.40
CA GLU A 16 13.03 -3.74 -11.31
C GLU A 16 13.83 -4.48 -12.37
N ARG A 17 13.58 -5.79 -12.56
CA ARG A 17 14.27 -6.59 -13.58
C ARG A 17 13.98 -6.12 -15.01
N ARG A 18 12.85 -5.45 -15.23
CA ARG A 18 12.45 -4.90 -16.53
C ARG A 18 12.80 -3.42 -16.68
N ASN A 19 13.36 -2.81 -15.64
CA ASN A 19 13.63 -1.37 -15.56
C ASN A 19 12.37 -0.52 -15.81
N GLU A 20 11.22 -1.00 -15.31
CA GLU A 20 9.93 -0.32 -15.37
C GLU A 20 9.76 0.59 -14.15
N GLU A 21 9.20 1.77 -14.36
CA GLU A 21 8.90 2.69 -13.27
C GLU A 21 7.74 2.18 -12.42
N TYR A 22 7.86 2.33 -11.10
CA TYR A 22 6.81 1.97 -10.16
C TYR A 22 6.91 2.84 -8.91
N PHE A 23 5.81 2.88 -8.15
CA PHE A 23 5.79 3.45 -6.81
C PHE A 23 4.83 2.66 -5.92
N VAL A 24 5.05 2.75 -4.62
CA VAL A 24 4.17 2.16 -3.61
C VAL A 24 3.37 3.29 -2.94
N LEU A 25 2.06 3.08 -2.84
CA LEU A 25 1.10 3.92 -2.13
C LEU A 25 0.55 3.14 -0.94
N ASP A 26 0.83 3.63 0.27
CA ASP A 26 0.23 3.13 1.50
C ASP A 26 -0.96 4.01 1.89
N THR A 27 -2.08 3.39 2.29
CA THR A 27 -3.26 4.11 2.78
C THR A 27 -3.18 4.41 4.27
N GLY A 28 -2.28 3.77 5.02
CA GLY A 28 -2.06 4.00 6.45
C GLY A 28 -3.02 3.23 7.37
N GLN A 29 -4.04 2.55 6.85
CA GLN A 29 -5.08 1.90 7.66
C GLN A 29 -4.56 0.70 8.48
N GLN A 30 -3.40 0.14 8.11
CA GLN A 30 -2.74 -0.94 8.87
C GLN A 30 -1.71 -0.41 9.88
N HIS A 31 -2.10 0.56 10.72
CA HIS A 31 -1.26 1.03 11.83
C HIS A 31 -0.84 -0.06 12.83
N TYR A 32 -1.50 -1.23 12.86
CA TYR A 32 -1.11 -2.36 13.71
C TYR A 32 0.19 -3.08 13.28
N LEU A 33 0.78 -2.70 12.14
CA LEU A 33 1.98 -3.34 11.60
C LEU A 33 3.23 -2.46 11.60
N CYS A 34 3.14 -1.19 12.01
CA CYS A 34 4.32 -0.30 12.00
C CYS A 34 5.47 -0.82 12.89
N THR A 35 5.15 -1.60 13.93
CA THR A 35 6.14 -2.24 14.82
C THR A 35 6.61 -3.61 14.33
N MET A 36 5.86 -4.28 13.45
CA MET A 36 6.24 -5.59 12.90
C MET A 36 6.92 -5.50 11.53
N ASP A 37 6.73 -4.43 10.74
CA ASP A 37 7.12 -4.43 9.32
C ASP A 37 8.42 -3.70 8.98
N ARG A 38 8.94 -2.76 9.79
CA ARG A 38 10.17 -2.01 9.42
C ARG A 38 11.39 -2.91 9.28
N VAL A 39 11.55 -3.86 10.21
CA VAL A 39 12.60 -4.89 10.16
C VAL A 39 12.40 -5.85 8.98
N PHE A 40 11.16 -6.07 8.53
CA PHE A 40 10.86 -6.92 7.39
C PHE A 40 11.10 -6.22 6.05
N VAL A 41 10.70 -4.96 5.90
CA VAL A 41 10.99 -4.11 4.74
C VAL A 41 12.51 -4.00 4.55
N GLU A 42 13.25 -3.73 5.63
CA GLU A 42 14.72 -3.68 5.63
C GLU A 42 15.35 -5.04 5.25
N ARG A 43 14.89 -6.15 5.85
CA ARG A 43 15.44 -7.49 5.55
C ARG A 43 15.12 -7.99 4.14
N LEU A 44 13.99 -7.57 3.56
CA LEU A 44 13.54 -8.02 2.24
C LEU A 44 14.00 -7.09 1.11
N GLY A 45 14.57 -5.93 1.46
CA GLY A 45 15.00 -4.90 0.52
C GLY A 45 13.82 -4.28 -0.22
N LEU A 46 12.65 -4.18 0.43
CA LEU A 46 11.51 -3.51 -0.17
C LEU A 46 11.73 -1.98 -0.13
N PRO A 47 11.36 -1.25 -1.19
CA PRO A 47 11.42 0.20 -1.19
C PRO A 47 10.39 0.77 -0.21
N GLU A 48 10.70 1.93 0.37
CA GLU A 48 9.72 2.68 1.16
C GLU A 48 8.57 3.17 0.27
N ALA A 49 7.38 3.31 0.86
CA ALA A 49 6.25 3.88 0.17
C ALA A 49 6.55 5.33 -0.23
N ARG A 50 6.36 5.65 -1.52
CA ARG A 50 6.51 7.02 -2.03
C ARG A 50 5.43 7.92 -1.45
N TYR A 51 4.25 7.35 -1.21
CA TYR A 51 3.09 8.05 -0.69
C TYR A 51 2.51 7.27 0.49
N ASN A 52 2.19 7.98 1.56
CA ASN A 52 1.40 7.48 2.67
C ASN A 52 0.23 8.47 2.92
N LEU A 53 -0.99 7.96 2.94
CA LEU A 53 -2.19 8.77 3.19
C LEU A 53 -2.50 8.96 4.69
N ASP A 54 -1.81 8.22 5.57
CA ASP A 54 -1.99 8.26 7.03
C ASP A 54 -3.47 8.19 7.46
N ILE A 55 -4.28 7.37 6.76
CA ILE A 55 -5.70 7.22 7.08
C ILE A 55 -5.79 6.38 8.34
N GLY A 56 -5.97 7.07 9.47
CA GLY A 56 -6.23 6.45 10.76
C GLY A 56 -7.60 5.75 10.84
N SER A 57 -7.93 5.29 12.06
CA SER A 57 -9.21 4.65 12.34
C SER A 57 -10.42 5.57 12.15
N GLY A 58 -11.59 4.96 11.98
CA GLY A 58 -12.86 5.66 11.84
C GLY A 58 -13.99 4.69 11.50
N THR A 59 -15.17 5.21 11.22
CA THR A 59 -16.25 4.38 10.64
C THR A 59 -15.85 3.90 9.24
N HIS A 60 -16.46 2.82 8.77
CA HIS A 60 -16.17 2.29 7.44
C HIS A 60 -16.40 3.34 6.34
N GLY A 61 -17.47 4.13 6.44
CA GLY A 61 -17.76 5.22 5.49
C GLY A 61 -16.70 6.32 5.48
N GLU A 62 -16.22 6.75 6.66
CA GLU A 62 -15.16 7.75 6.76
C GLU A 62 -13.85 7.25 6.16
N GLN A 63 -13.49 6.01 6.46
CA GLN A 63 -12.28 5.37 5.96
C GLN A 63 -12.32 5.20 4.44
N THR A 64 -13.45 4.72 3.89
CA THR A 64 -13.66 4.59 2.45
C THR A 64 -13.63 5.95 1.75
N GLY A 65 -14.29 6.98 2.31
CA GLY A 65 -14.29 8.32 1.74
C GLY A 65 -12.90 8.95 1.70
N LYS A 66 -12.11 8.80 2.78
CA LYS A 66 -10.71 9.25 2.82
C LYS A 66 -9.83 8.50 1.82
N ASN A 67 -9.99 7.18 1.71
CA ASN A 67 -9.30 6.37 0.71
C ASN A 67 -9.59 6.86 -0.71
N LEU A 68 -10.87 7.00 -1.07
CA LEU A 68 -11.26 7.46 -2.41
C LEU A 68 -10.64 8.81 -2.74
N SER A 69 -10.77 9.80 -1.85
CA SER A 69 -10.22 11.14 -2.10
C SER A 69 -8.70 11.17 -2.15
N GLY A 70 -8.02 10.42 -1.27
CA GLY A 70 -6.56 10.40 -1.19
C GLY A 70 -5.92 9.67 -2.38
N VAL A 71 -6.45 8.49 -2.72
CA VAL A 71 -5.97 7.69 -3.86
C VAL A 71 -6.20 8.45 -5.17
N GLU A 72 -7.38 9.03 -5.37
CA GLU A 72 -7.69 9.78 -6.61
C GLU A 72 -6.69 10.91 -6.86
N LYS A 73 -6.36 11.71 -5.84
CA LYS A 73 -5.37 12.80 -5.97
C LYS A 73 -4.02 12.30 -6.47
N ILE A 74 -3.59 11.13 -6.01
CA ILE A 74 -2.30 10.55 -6.38
C ILE A 74 -2.36 9.95 -7.79
N LEU A 75 -3.45 9.26 -8.14
CA LEU A 75 -3.62 8.72 -9.48
C LEU A 75 -3.70 9.83 -10.54
N LEU A 76 -4.36 10.96 -10.25
CA LEU A 76 -4.38 12.11 -11.15
C LEU A 76 -3.02 12.79 -11.30
N LYS A 77 -2.19 12.76 -10.23
CA LYS A 77 -0.83 13.32 -10.24
C LYS A 77 0.15 12.44 -11.00
N GLU A 78 0.24 11.16 -10.63
CA GLU A 78 1.24 10.23 -11.16
C GLU A 78 0.81 9.61 -12.49
N ARG A 79 -0.50 9.58 -12.77
CA ARG A 79 -1.09 9.03 -14.00
C ARG A 79 -0.52 7.66 -14.41
N PRO A 80 -0.49 6.66 -13.51
CA PRO A 80 0.06 5.35 -13.83
C PRO A 80 -0.79 4.63 -14.89
N ASP A 81 -0.15 3.88 -15.78
CA ASP A 81 -0.83 3.05 -16.78
C ASP A 81 -1.52 1.82 -16.16
N VAL A 82 -0.98 1.33 -15.04
CA VAL A 82 -1.47 0.14 -14.34
C VAL A 82 -1.49 0.40 -12.84
N VAL A 83 -2.60 0.04 -12.19
CA VAL A 83 -2.74 0.04 -10.74
C VAL A 83 -2.93 -1.39 -10.27
N LEU A 84 -2.01 -1.86 -9.41
CA LEU A 84 -2.14 -3.12 -8.70
C LEU A 84 -2.68 -2.84 -7.30
N VAL A 85 -3.81 -3.42 -6.97
CA VAL A 85 -4.41 -3.33 -5.63
C VAL A 85 -4.25 -4.67 -4.93
N GLU A 86 -3.71 -4.65 -3.72
CA GLU A 86 -3.69 -5.82 -2.85
C GLU A 86 -5.11 -6.08 -2.31
N GLY A 87 -5.72 -7.21 -2.71
CA GLY A 87 -7.11 -7.53 -2.39
C GLY A 87 -7.38 -7.96 -0.94
N ASP A 88 -8.67 -7.94 -0.59
CA ASP A 88 -9.31 -8.25 0.71
C ASP A 88 -8.87 -7.39 1.91
N THR A 89 -8.74 -6.08 1.70
CA THR A 89 -8.94 -5.12 2.79
C THR A 89 -10.42 -4.77 2.90
N ASN A 90 -11.18 -5.69 3.51
CA ASN A 90 -12.17 -5.18 4.45
C ASN A 90 -11.37 -4.41 5.50
N THR A 91 -11.38 -3.07 5.42
CA THR A 91 -10.95 -2.21 6.52
C THR A 91 -11.98 -2.36 7.65
N GLN A 92 -12.03 -3.55 8.22
CA GLN A 92 -12.89 -3.87 9.34
C GLN A 92 -12.26 -3.25 10.58
N PRO A 93 -13.05 -2.59 11.43
CA PRO A 93 -12.63 -2.43 12.81
C PRO A 93 -12.50 -3.84 13.39
N LEU A 94 -11.34 -4.15 13.96
CA LEU A 94 -11.26 -5.20 14.96
C LEU A 94 -12.19 -4.75 16.10
N ASN A 95 -13.35 -5.38 16.18
CA ASN A 95 -14.09 -5.47 17.43
C ASN A 95 -13.50 -6.60 18.27
#